data_AF-A0A521E194-F1
#
_entry.id   AF-A0A521E194-F1
#
_cell.length_a   1.000
_cell.length_b   1.000
_cell.length_c   1.000
_cell.angle_alpha   90.00
_cell.angle_beta   90.00
_cell.angle_gamma   90.00
#
_symmetry.space_group_name_H-M   'P 1'
#
loop_
_entity.id
_entity.type
_entity.pdbx_description
1 polymer ?
#
loop_
_entity_poly.entity_id
_entity_poly.type
_entity_poly.pdbx_seq_one_letter_code
_entity_poly.pdbx_strand_id
1 'polypeptide(L)'
;MDLAVQIVWLFVLAIPIACISWTVTHEEIFREPHEWCVRHSKNDKYILSRKFFYLLTCEYCFSHYVTIAFLVICDYKLLLNDWRGYILAGFSLVFMANVYMSLFALLRQAIKKEKVEIEKIESETDTENSKN
;
A
#
# COMPACT_ATOMS: atom_id res chain seq x y z
N MET A 1 3.72 -22.52 -17.54
CA MET A 1 4.81 -21.69 -16.97
C MET A 1 5.46 -22.51 -15.86
N ASP A 2 6.80 -22.58 -15.81
CA ASP A 2 7.49 -23.33 -14.75
C ASP A 2 7.16 -22.77 -13.36
N LEU A 3 7.17 -23.62 -12.32
CA LEU A 3 6.81 -23.20 -10.96
C LEU A 3 7.73 -22.09 -10.46
N ALA A 4 9.03 -22.14 -10.75
CA ALA A 4 9.95 -21.09 -10.33
C ALA A 4 9.59 -19.75 -10.97
N VAL A 5 9.20 -19.75 -12.25
CA VAL A 5 8.76 -18.54 -12.95
C VAL A 5 7.45 -18.02 -12.36
N GLN A 6 6.51 -18.89 -12.00
CA GLN A 6 5.26 -18.48 -11.32
C GLN A 6 5.55 -17.78 -10.00
N ILE A 7 6.45 -18.34 -9.19
CA ILE A 7 6.81 -17.74 -7.90
C ILE A 7 7.56 -16.43 -8.10
N VAL A 8 8.50 -16.33 -9.04
CA VAL A 8 9.19 -15.07 -9.35
C VAL A 8 8.19 -14.00 -9.78
N TRP A 9 7.24 -14.35 -10.64
CA TRP A 9 6.18 -13.42 -11.06
C TRP A 9 5.30 -12.96 -9.90
N LEU A 10 5.01 -13.82 -8.91
CA LEU A 10 4.26 -13.43 -7.72
C LEU A 10 4.94 -12.27 -6.98
N PHE A 11 6.24 -12.39 -6.73
CA PHE A 11 7.00 -11.34 -6.04
C PHE A 11 7.17 -10.10 -6.92
N VAL A 12 7.50 -10.27 -8.21
CA VAL A 12 7.74 -9.15 -9.13
C VAL A 12 6.47 -8.35 -9.40
N LEU A 13 5.32 -9.01 -9.60
CA LEU A 13 4.03 -8.32 -9.83
C LEU A 13 3.49 -7.65 -8.56
N ALA A 14 3.78 -8.18 -7.38
CA ALA A 14 3.36 -7.56 -6.13
C ALA A 14 4.03 -6.19 -5.88
N ILE A 15 5.22 -5.94 -6.44
CA ILE A 15 5.93 -4.65 -6.32
C ILE A 15 5.13 -3.50 -6.93
N PRO A 16 4.78 -3.47 -8.24
CA PRO A 16 4.02 -2.38 -8.82
C PRO A 16 2.62 -2.25 -8.19
N ILE A 17 1.99 -3.37 -7.79
CA ILE A 17 0.71 -3.35 -7.06
C ILE A 17 0.86 -2.58 -5.74
N ALA A 18 1.90 -2.86 -4.96
CA ALA A 18 2.20 -2.15 -3.73
C ALA A 18 2.51 -0.68 -3.97
N CYS A 19 3.36 -0.36 -4.95
CA CYS A 19 3.73 1.02 -5.28
C CYS A 19 2.53 1.87 -5.68
N ILE A 20 1.68 1.38 -6.57
CA ILE A 20 0.47 2.10 -7.02
C ILE A 20 -0.49 2.27 -5.85
N SER A 21 -0.70 1.21 -5.06
CA SER A 21 -1.64 1.24 -3.94
C SER A 21 -1.19 2.20 -2.85
N TRP A 22 0.09 2.17 -2.48
CA TRP A 22 0.69 3.12 -1.56
C TRP A 22 0.60 4.56 -2.07
N THR A 23 0.99 4.80 -3.33
CA THR A 23 1.00 6.16 -3.91
C THR A 23 -0.38 6.80 -3.89
N VAL A 24 -1.41 6.05 -4.29
CA VAL A 24 -2.78 6.58 -4.33
C VAL A 24 -3.33 6.84 -2.93
N THR A 25 -2.94 6.04 -1.94
CA THR A 25 -3.53 6.10 -0.59
C THR A 25 -2.75 6.96 0.40
N HIS A 26 -1.45 7.15 0.21
CA HIS A 26 -0.56 7.81 1.17
C HIS A 26 0.16 9.06 0.63
N GLU A 27 0.21 9.27 -0.69
CA GLU A 27 0.92 10.43 -1.24
C GLU A 27 0.06 11.69 -1.17
N GLU A 28 0.65 12.82 -0.78
CA GLU A 28 -0.07 14.07 -0.52
C GLU A 28 -0.78 14.64 -1.77
N ILE A 29 -0.30 14.31 -2.96
CA ILE A 29 -0.92 14.70 -4.24
C ILE A 29 -2.37 14.20 -4.32
N PHE A 30 -2.68 13.06 -3.70
CA PHE A 30 -4.02 12.48 -3.69
C PHE A 30 -4.81 12.81 -2.41
N ARG A 31 -4.32 13.74 -1.57
CA ARG A 31 -4.94 14.05 -0.29
C ARG A 31 -6.34 14.66 -0.43
N GLU A 32 -6.56 15.61 -1.34
CA GLU A 32 -7.89 16.18 -1.60
C GLU A 32 -8.92 15.14 -2.03
N PRO A 33 -8.66 14.29 -3.06
CA PRO A 33 -9.60 13.25 -3.46
C PRO A 33 -9.75 12.17 -2.37
N HIS A 34 -8.69 11.83 -1.64
CA HIS A 34 -8.75 10.90 -0.52
C HIS A 34 -9.64 11.43 0.61
N GLU A 35 -9.44 12.67 1.05
CA GLU A 35 -10.27 13.31 2.07
C GLU A 35 -11.74 13.44 1.62
N TRP A 36 -11.97 13.71 0.33
CA TRP A 36 -13.32 13.70 -0.24
C TRP A 36 -13.96 12.32 -0.15
N CYS A 37 -13.23 11.24 -0.48
CA CYS A 37 -13.67 9.87 -0.30
C CYS A 37 -13.91 9.52 1.19
N VAL A 38 -13.04 9.97 2.11
CA VAL A 38 -13.22 9.76 3.56
C VAL A 38 -14.49 10.45 4.08
N ARG A 39 -14.80 11.65 3.58
CA ARG A 39 -16.03 12.35 3.96
C ARG A 39 -17.26 11.59 3.49
N HIS A 40 -17.28 11.07 2.27
CA HIS A 40 -18.40 10.28 1.75
C HIS A 40 -18.49 8.91 2.42
N SER A 41 -17.36 8.27 2.75
CA SER A 41 -17.34 6.98 3.43
C SER A 41 -17.98 7.04 4.83
N LYS A 42 -17.94 8.20 5.49
CA LYS A 42 -18.55 8.43 6.81
C LYS A 42 -19.96 8.99 6.75
N ASN A 43 -20.23 9.92 5.83
CA ASN A 43 -21.44 10.76 5.86
C ASN A 43 -22.53 10.35 4.86
N ASP A 44 -22.27 9.41 3.95
CA ASP A 44 -23.28 9.01 2.96
C ASP A 44 -24.47 8.27 3.60
N LYS A 45 -25.66 8.53 3.05
CA LYS A 45 -26.93 7.90 3.48
C LYS A 45 -26.94 6.38 3.26
N TYR A 46 -26.25 5.87 2.24
CA TYR A 46 -26.30 4.47 1.84
C TYR A 46 -25.06 3.70 2.28
N ILE A 47 -25.28 2.52 2.88
CA ILE A 47 -24.19 1.63 3.35
C ILE A 47 -23.24 1.23 2.22
N LEU A 48 -23.77 0.99 1.01
CA LEU A 48 -22.98 0.61 -0.16
C LEU A 48 -22.04 1.73 -0.60
N SER A 49 -22.53 2.98 -0.65
CA SER A 49 -21.71 4.15 -0.99
C SER A 49 -20.58 4.33 0.02
N ARG A 50 -20.91 4.20 1.32
CA ARG A 50 -19.93 4.29 2.39
C ARG A 50 -18.81 3.26 2.26
N LYS A 51 -19.15 2.00 1.96
CA LYS A 51 -18.17 0.92 1.76
C LYS A 51 -17.34 1.10 0.49
N PHE A 52 -17.94 1.56 -0.60
CA PHE A 52 -17.23 1.83 -1.85
C PHE A 52 -16.14 2.89 -1.65
N PHE A 53 -16.49 4.03 -1.06
CA PHE A 53 -15.51 5.08 -0.77
C PHE A 53 -14.48 4.64 0.27
N TYR A 54 -14.87 3.83 1.25
CA TYR A 54 -13.92 3.26 2.21
C TYR A 54 -12.87 2.37 1.52
N LEU A 55 -13.26 1.54 0.55
CA LEU A 55 -12.35 0.66 -0.19
C LEU A 55 -11.28 1.46 -0.98
N LEU A 56 -11.58 2.69 -1.39
CA LEU A 56 -10.64 3.58 -2.08
C LEU A 56 -9.67 4.31 -1.12
N THR A 57 -9.97 4.31 0.19
CA THR A 57 -9.16 5.01 1.20
C THR A 57 -8.17 4.12 1.94
N CYS A 58 -8.32 2.80 1.83
CA CYS A 58 -7.48 1.81 2.51
C CYS A 58 -6.54 1.15 1.50
N GLU A 59 -5.23 1.15 1.78
CA GLU A 59 -4.19 0.56 0.92
C GLU A 59 -4.43 -0.92 0.63
N TYR A 60 -4.83 -1.70 1.65
CA TYR A 60 -5.13 -3.11 1.51
C TYR A 60 -6.36 -3.35 0.64
N CYS A 61 -7.39 -2.53 0.80
CA CYS A 61 -8.60 -2.66 -0.01
C CYS A 61 -8.34 -2.26 -1.46
N PHE A 62 -7.64 -1.15 -1.67
CA PHE A 62 -7.33 -0.64 -2.99
C PHE A 62 -6.40 -1.59 -3.77
N SER A 63 -5.48 -2.28 -3.08
CA SER A 63 -4.61 -3.27 -3.72
C SER A 63 -5.35 -4.43 -4.37
N HIS A 64 -6.59 -4.74 -3.96
CA HIS A 64 -7.42 -5.74 -4.64
C HIS A 64 -7.81 -5.28 -6.04
N TYR A 65 -8.18 -4.01 -6.21
CA TYR A 65 -8.53 -3.46 -7.51
C TYR A 65 -7.32 -3.42 -8.45
N VAL A 66 -6.18 -2.98 -7.93
CA VAL A 66 -4.93 -2.98 -8.68
C VAL A 66 -4.53 -4.41 -9.06
N THR A 67 -4.63 -5.36 -8.13
CA THR A 67 -4.35 -6.77 -8.41
C THR A 67 -5.25 -7.33 -9.50
N ILE A 68 -6.56 -7.08 -9.44
CA ILE A 68 -7.50 -7.53 -10.48
C ILE A 68 -7.12 -6.95 -11.84
N ALA A 69 -6.77 -5.66 -11.91
CA ALA A 69 -6.31 -5.05 -13.15
C ALA A 69 -5.05 -5.74 -13.71
N PHE A 70 -4.05 -6.00 -12.87
CA PHE A 70 -2.83 -6.70 -13.28
C PHE A 70 -3.09 -8.16 -13.68
N LEU A 71 -3.98 -8.88 -13.00
CA LEU A 71 -4.35 -10.25 -13.38
C LEU A 71 -4.97 -10.28 -14.78
N VAL A 72 -5.82 -9.30 -15.11
CA VAL A 72 -6.46 -9.19 -16.44
C VAL A 72 -5.44 -8.81 -17.51
N ILE A 73 -4.52 -7.88 -17.21
CA ILE A 73 -3.50 -7.43 -18.18
C ILE A 73 -2.43 -8.49 -18.42
N CYS A 74 -1.98 -9.17 -17.37
CA CYS A 74 -0.84 -10.10 -17.42
C CYS A 74 -1.24 -11.56 -17.64
N ASP A 75 -2.54 -11.88 -17.63
CA ASP A 75 -3.09 -13.24 -17.67
C ASP A 75 -2.44 -14.22 -16.65
N TYR A 76 -1.99 -13.68 -15.52
CA TYR A 76 -1.20 -14.44 -14.55
C TYR A 76 -2.07 -15.41 -13.74
N LYS A 77 -1.64 -16.67 -13.69
CA LYS A 77 -2.28 -17.75 -12.90
C LYS A 77 -1.23 -18.39 -11.99
N LEU A 78 -1.63 -18.76 -10.78
CA LEU A 78 -0.75 -19.37 -9.78
C LEU A 78 -1.20 -20.80 -9.47
N LEU A 79 -0.26 -21.75 -9.53
CA LEU A 79 -0.39 -23.20 -9.26
C LEU A 79 -1.33 -23.97 -10.21
N LEU A 80 -2.50 -23.42 -10.51
CA LEU A 80 -3.52 -24.03 -11.36
C LEU A 80 -3.64 -23.26 -12.67
N ASN A 81 -3.78 -23.98 -13.80
CA ASN A 81 -3.84 -23.37 -15.13
C ASN A 81 -5.27 -22.92 -15.52
N ASP A 82 -6.28 -23.23 -14.71
CA ASP A 82 -7.67 -22.85 -14.94
C ASP A 82 -8.06 -21.61 -14.13
N TRP A 83 -9.34 -21.23 -14.17
CA TRP A 83 -9.84 -20.02 -13.53
C TRP A 83 -9.56 -19.93 -12.02
N ARG A 84 -9.42 -21.10 -11.36
CA ARG A 84 -9.04 -21.21 -9.94
C ARG A 84 -7.66 -20.63 -9.68
N GLY A 85 -6.75 -20.70 -10.66
CA GLY A 85 -5.42 -20.10 -10.58
C GLY A 85 -5.43 -18.58 -10.43
N TYR A 86 -6.44 -17.88 -10.96
CA TYR A 86 -6.58 -16.43 -10.74
C TYR A 86 -7.01 -16.10 -9.31
N ILE A 87 -7.80 -16.97 -8.67
CA ILE A 87 -8.23 -16.77 -7.28
C ILE A 87 -7.01 -16.91 -6.36
N LEU A 88 -6.22 -17.96 -6.57
CA LEU A 88 -4.98 -18.18 -5.83
C LEU A 88 -4.00 -17.02 -6.06
N ALA A 89 -3.77 -16.65 -7.32
CA ALA A 89 -2.90 -15.54 -7.69
C ALA A 89 -3.36 -14.21 -7.06
N GLY A 90 -4.66 -13.92 -7.09
CA GLY A 90 -5.23 -12.69 -6.56
C GLY A 90 -4.97 -12.52 -5.07
N PHE A 91 -5.34 -13.50 -4.25
CA PHE A 91 -5.09 -13.42 -2.81
C PHE A 91 -3.60 -13.41 -2.47
N SER A 92 -2.79 -14.20 -3.17
CA SER A 92 -1.34 -14.21 -2.96
C SER A 92 -0.67 -12.88 -3.34
N LEU A 93 -1.06 -12.26 -4.45
CA LEU A 93 -0.54 -10.96 -4.89
C LEU A 93 -0.93 -9.86 -3.92
N VAL A 94 -2.20 -9.81 -3.50
CA VAL A 94 -2.68 -8.85 -2.49
C VAL A 94 -1.88 -8.98 -1.19
N PHE A 95 -1.68 -10.22 -0.72
CA PHE A 95 -0.91 -10.47 0.50
C PHE A 95 0.53 -9.96 0.34
N MET A 96 1.20 -10.33 -0.76
CA MET A 96 2.58 -9.91 -1.00
C MET A 96 2.72 -8.41 -1.16
N ALA A 97 1.78 -7.76 -1.85
CA ALA A 97 1.74 -6.32 -1.96
C ALA A 97 1.58 -5.66 -0.59
N ASN A 98 0.74 -6.21 0.28
CA ASN A 98 0.54 -5.71 1.63
C ASN A 98 1.79 -5.88 2.52
N VAL A 99 2.53 -6.97 2.36
CA VAL A 99 3.84 -7.14 3.00
C VAL A 99 4.80 -6.04 2.55
N TYR A 100 4.87 -5.75 1.26
CA TYR A 100 5.73 -4.66 0.75
C TYR A 100 5.31 -3.28 1.25
N MET A 101 4.01 -2.97 1.27
CA MET A 101 3.51 -1.70 1.83
C MET A 101 3.84 -1.58 3.31
N SER A 102 3.64 -2.64 4.09
CA SER A 102 3.97 -2.67 5.53
C SER A 102 5.47 -2.47 5.79
N LEU A 103 6.33 -3.11 4.99
CA LEU A 103 7.78 -2.91 5.09
C LEU A 103 8.18 -1.47 4.77
N PHE A 104 7.58 -0.87 3.75
CA PHE A 104 7.82 0.53 3.39
C PHE A 104 7.35 1.49 4.49
N ALA A 105 6.19 1.21 5.11
CA ALA A 105 5.68 1.97 6.24
C ALA A 105 6.65 1.93 7.44
N LEU A 106 7.14 0.75 7.80
CA LEU A 106 8.11 0.56 8.89
C LEU A 106 9.41 1.31 8.62
N LEU A 107 9.92 1.24 7.39
CA LEU A 107 11.12 1.95 6.99
C LEU A 107 10.95 3.47 7.13
N ARG A 108 9.82 4.01 6.65
CA ARG A 108 9.52 5.45 6.74
C ARG A 108 9.36 5.91 8.19
N GLN A 109 8.76 5.09 9.05
CA GLN A 109 8.65 5.36 10.50
C GLN A 109 10.01 5.37 11.19
N ALA A 110 10.88 4.41 10.87
CA ALA A 110 12.24 4.35 11.42
C ALA A 110 13.05 5.60 11.05
N ILE A 111 13.04 5.99 9.77
CA ILE A 111 13.71 7.21 9.29
C ILE A 111 13.17 8.46 10.00
N LYS A 112 11.84 8.56 10.17
CA LYS A 112 11.23 9.70 10.88
C LYS A 112 11.67 9.77 12.34
N LYS A 113 11.73 8.62 13.02
CA LYS A 113 12.21 8.54 14.41
C LYS A 113 13.65 9.02 14.53
N GLU A 114 14.52 8.54 13.65
CA GLU A 114 15.93 8.91 13.62
C GLU A 114 16.13 10.42 13.40
N LYS A 115 15.37 11.02 12.47
CA LYS A 115 15.41 12.48 12.25
C LYS A 115 15.01 13.29 13.48
N VAL A 116 13.92 12.90 14.14
CA VAL A 116 13.45 13.60 15.36
C VAL A 116 14.45 13.47 16.51
N GLU A 117 15.13 12.33 16.62
CA GLU A 117 16.18 12.12 17.62
C GLU A 117 17.40 13.01 17.37
N ILE A 118 17.83 13.14 16.11
CA ILE A 118 18.91 14.05 15.70
C ILE A 118 18.55 15.51 16.02
N GLU A 119 17.37 15.99 15.61
CA GLU A 119 16.90 17.36 15.86
C GLU A 119 16.87 17.68 17.37
N LYS A 120 16.47 16.71 18.20
CA LYS A 120 16.45 16.88 19.65
C LYS A 120 17.87 17.07 20.21
N ILE A 121 18.82 16.23 19.79
CA ILE A 121 20.22 16.31 20.23
C ILE A 121 20.85 17.65 19.81
N GLU A 122 20.61 18.09 18.57
CA GLU A 122 21.08 19.40 18.08
C GLU A 122 20.52 20.55 18.94
N SER A 123 19.21 20.54 19.22
CA SER A 123 18.58 21.58 20.03
C SER A 123 19.08 21.63 21.49
N GLU A 124 19.38 20.47 22.08
CA GLU A 124 19.95 20.37 23.43
C GLU A 124 21.40 20.91 23.44
N THR A 125 22.19 20.57 22.43
CA THR A 125 23.58 21.04 22.27
C THR A 125 23.66 22.56 22.07
N ASP A 126 22.77 23.13 21.26
CA ASP A 126 22.69 24.58 21.04
C ASP A 126 22.27 25.34 22.32
N THR A 127 21.38 24.73 23.10
CA THR A 127 20.93 25.31 24.38
C THR A 127 22.04 25.29 25.44
N GLU A 128 22.89 24.25 25.46
CA GLU A 128 24.06 24.18 26.33
C GLU A 128 25.14 25.18 25.92
N ASN A 129 25.41 25.30 24.61
CA ASN A 129 26.39 26.26 24.09
C ASN A 129 25.96 27.72 24.30
N SER A 130 24.66 28.04 24.32
CA SER A 130 24.17 29.39 24.61
C SER A 130 24.20 29.76 26.10
N LYS A 131 24.46 28.80 27.00
CA LYS A 131 24.53 29.02 28.46
C LYS A 131 25.95 29.16 29.01
N ASN A 132 26.97 28.81 28.22
CA ASN A 132 28.39 29.05 28.50
C ASN A 132 28.87 30.36 27.88
#